data_AF-A0A6S7C8H4-F1
#
_entry.id   AF-A0A6S7C8H4-F1
#
_cell.length_a   1.000
_cell.length_b   1.000
_cell.length_c   1.000
_cell.angle_alpha   90.00
_cell.angle_beta   90.00
_cell.angle_gamma   90.00
#
_symmetry.space_group_name_H-M   'P 1'
#
loop_
_entity.id
_entity.type
_entity.pdbx_description
1 polymer ?
#
loop_
_entity_poly.entity_id
_entity_poly.type
_entity_poly.pdbx_seq_one_letter_code
_entity_poly.pdbx_strand_id
1 'polypeptide(L)'
;MVETQHQRHRRHHTPTHARQRAISRALGVSLAFDAASELDRRTAFLESILEKSGKAGYVLGISGGVDSLVAGRLAQLAVRRLRDCGRHAFFVAVRLPYGHQQDEQDAALAWTSLRPTIAFRSTLRWRSTHSAKPSAHPA
;
A
#
# COMPACT_ATOMS: atom_id res chain seq x y z
N MET A 1 -47.14 -10.14 38.11
CA MET A 1 -46.20 -10.98 37.33
C MET A 1 -46.03 -10.27 35.99
N VAL A 2 -45.03 -9.37 35.90
CA VAL A 2 -44.81 -8.52 34.70
C VAL A 2 -43.57 -9.05 34.00
N GLU A 3 -43.77 -9.65 32.84
CA GLU A 3 -42.72 -10.26 32.04
C GLU A 3 -42.15 -9.22 31.08
N THR A 4 -41.01 -8.65 31.45
CA THR A 4 -40.31 -7.61 30.69
C THR A 4 -39.63 -8.23 29.47
N GLN A 5 -40.28 -8.14 28.30
CA GLN A 5 -39.67 -8.56 27.03
C GLN A 5 -38.45 -7.71 26.69
N HIS A 6 -37.27 -8.31 26.87
CA HIS A 6 -35.98 -7.80 26.43
C HIS A 6 -35.74 -8.14 24.94
N GLN A 7 -36.43 -7.47 24.01
CA GLN A 7 -36.11 -7.58 22.58
C GLN A 7 -35.00 -6.61 22.18
N ARG A 8 -33.75 -7.02 22.43
CA ARG A 8 -32.58 -6.45 21.75
C ARG A 8 -32.60 -6.91 20.30
N HIS A 9 -33.28 -6.17 19.44
CA HIS A 9 -33.15 -6.29 17.99
C HIS A 9 -31.71 -5.95 17.57
N ARG A 10 -30.84 -6.96 17.51
CA ARG A 10 -29.64 -6.90 16.65
C ARG A 10 -30.14 -6.87 15.21
N ARG A 11 -30.30 -5.67 14.64
CA ARG A 11 -30.55 -5.51 13.21
C ARG A 11 -29.31 -6.00 12.47
N HIS A 12 -29.36 -7.21 11.95
CA HIS A 12 -28.49 -7.62 10.85
C HIS A 12 -28.80 -6.68 9.68
N HIS A 13 -28.00 -5.62 9.51
CA HIS A 13 -28.11 -4.74 8.36
C HIS A 13 -27.53 -5.49 7.16
N THR A 14 -28.35 -6.31 6.51
CA THR A 14 -28.03 -6.83 5.18
C THR A 14 -27.96 -5.62 4.26
N PRO A 15 -26.78 -5.25 3.72
CA PRO A 15 -26.72 -4.16 2.77
C PRO A 15 -27.58 -4.54 1.57
N THR A 16 -28.60 -3.74 1.29
CA THR A 16 -29.45 -3.95 0.13
C THR A 16 -28.58 -3.93 -1.13
N HIS A 17 -28.84 -4.79 -2.12
CA HIS A 17 -28.08 -4.82 -3.38
C HIS A 17 -27.93 -3.45 -4.05
N ALA A 18 -28.86 -2.51 -3.81
CA ALA A 18 -28.74 -1.11 -4.24
C ALA A 18 -27.55 -0.38 -3.60
N ARG A 19 -27.33 -0.52 -2.29
CA ARG A 19 -26.23 0.13 -1.55
C ARG A 19 -24.87 -0.45 -1.97
N GLN A 20 -24.77 -1.77 -2.10
CA GLN A 20 -23.55 -2.42 -2.57
C GLN A 20 -23.17 -1.94 -3.98
N ARG A 21 -24.13 -1.89 -4.92
CA ARG A 21 -23.90 -1.37 -6.28
C ARG A 21 -23.48 0.10 -6.29
N ALA A 22 -24.06 0.93 -5.41
CA ALA A 22 -23.67 2.32 -5.27
C ALA A 22 -22.21 2.47 -4.81
N ILE A 23 -21.78 1.65 -3.84
CA ILE A 23 -20.38 1.63 -3.35
C ILE A 23 -19.44 1.14 -4.46
N SER A 24 -19.76 0.03 -5.14
CA SER A 24 -18.93 -0.48 -6.23
C SER A 24 -18.73 0.57 -7.33
N ARG A 25 -19.79 1.28 -7.71
CA ARG A 25 -19.72 2.36 -8.69
C ARG A 25 -18.88 3.54 -8.19
N ALA A 26 -19.07 3.96 -6.94
CA ALA A 26 -18.31 5.05 -6.35
C ALA A 26 -16.80 4.75 -6.24
N LEU A 27 -16.44 3.50 -5.96
CA LEU A 27 -15.05 3.03 -5.90
C LEU A 27 -14.48 2.66 -7.29
N GLY A 28 -15.27 2.78 -8.37
CA GLY A 28 -14.84 2.42 -9.72
C GLY A 28 -14.55 0.92 -9.90
N VAL A 29 -15.14 0.06 -9.07
CA VAL A 29 -14.97 -1.40 -9.16
C VAL A 29 -15.77 -1.91 -10.34
N SER A 30 -15.07 -2.38 -11.37
CA SER A 30 -15.68 -3.02 -12.53
C SER A 30 -16.27 -4.39 -12.16
N LEU A 31 -17.39 -4.75 -12.79
CA LEU A 31 -17.99 -6.09 -12.69
C LEU A 31 -17.25 -7.12 -13.55
N ALA A 32 -16.54 -6.66 -14.59
CA ALA A 32 -15.68 -7.47 -15.44
C ALA A 32 -14.22 -7.09 -15.21
N PHE A 33 -13.35 -8.07 -14.98
CA PHE A 33 -11.93 -7.86 -14.72
C PHE A 33 -11.10 -8.70 -15.69
N ASP A 34 -10.35 -8.03 -16.57
CA ASP A 34 -9.29 -8.64 -17.36
C ASP A 34 -7.94 -8.19 -16.82
N ALA A 35 -7.14 -9.15 -16.34
CA ALA A 35 -5.89 -8.87 -15.65
C ALA A 35 -4.84 -8.25 -16.59
N ALA A 36 -4.79 -8.67 -17.85
CA ALA A 36 -3.84 -8.17 -18.83
C ALA A 36 -4.14 -6.70 -19.18
N SER A 37 -5.40 -6.40 -19.50
CA SER A 37 -5.83 -5.03 -19.79
C SER A 37 -5.64 -4.10 -18.60
N GLU A 38 -5.94 -4.55 -17.37
CA GLU A 38 -5.74 -3.74 -16.17
C GLU A 38 -4.25 -3.52 -15.85
N LEU A 39 -3.38 -4.50 -16.13
CA LEU A 39 -1.94 -4.34 -16.03
C LEU A 39 -1.48 -3.19 -16.95
N ASP A 40 -1.82 -3.27 -18.24
CA ASP A 40 -1.40 -2.28 -19.23
C ASP A 40 -1.97 -0.89 -18.94
N ARG A 41 -3.26 -0.81 -18.61
CA ARG A 41 -3.93 0.46 -18.26
C ARG A 41 -3.29 1.13 -17.05
N ARG A 42 -2.99 0.37 -15.99
CA ARG A 42 -2.40 0.91 -14.75
C ARG A 42 -0.93 1.27 -14.94
N THR A 43 -0.19 0.48 -15.71
CA THR A 43 1.21 0.80 -16.05
C THR A 43 1.28 2.08 -16.90
N ALA A 44 0.47 2.20 -17.95
CA ALA A 44 0.41 3.41 -18.78
C ALA A 44 -0.03 4.66 -17.98
N PHE A 45 -0.96 4.48 -17.03
CA PHE A 45 -1.34 5.54 -16.11
C PHE A 45 -0.14 6.03 -15.28
N LEU A 46 0.64 5.11 -14.69
CA LEU A 46 1.83 5.48 -13.93
C LEU A 46 2.85 6.20 -14.83
N GLU A 47 3.14 5.68 -16.02
CA GLU A 47 4.02 6.37 -16.98
C GLU A 47 3.59 7.82 -17.15
N SER A 48 2.32 8.05 -17.53
CA SER A 48 1.79 9.40 -17.75
C SER A 48 1.91 10.30 -16.52
N ILE A 49 1.67 9.79 -15.32
CA ILE A 49 1.83 10.56 -14.08
C ILE A 49 3.30 10.95 -13.87
N LEU A 50 4.23 10.02 -14.05
CA LEU A 50 5.65 10.31 -13.88
C LEU A 50 6.13 11.35 -14.90
N GLU A 51 5.67 11.25 -16.15
CA GLU A 51 5.99 12.22 -17.19
C GLU A 51 5.43 13.61 -16.87
N LYS A 52 4.13 13.70 -16.55
CA LYS A 52 3.46 14.98 -16.26
C LYS A 52 3.99 15.66 -15.00
N SER A 53 4.43 14.88 -14.02
CA SER A 53 4.95 15.42 -12.76
C SER A 53 6.39 15.94 -12.86
N GLY A 54 7.12 15.62 -13.93
CA GLY A 54 8.53 15.97 -14.09
C GLY A 54 9.45 15.34 -13.05
N LYS A 55 8.98 14.32 -12.31
CA LYS A 55 9.77 13.62 -11.28
C LYS A 55 10.62 12.52 -11.90
N ALA A 56 11.68 12.14 -11.18
CA ALA A 56 12.64 11.14 -11.64
C ALA A 56 12.25 9.69 -11.31
N GLY A 57 11.23 9.46 -10.48
CA GLY A 57 10.86 8.09 -10.13
C GLY A 57 9.80 7.94 -9.05
N TYR A 58 9.59 6.68 -8.68
CA TYR A 58 8.69 6.25 -7.62
C TYR A 58 9.45 5.70 -6.41
N VAL A 59 8.89 5.92 -5.23
CA VAL A 59 9.37 5.32 -3.97
C VAL A 59 8.19 4.60 -3.32
N LEU A 60 8.36 3.33 -2.95
CA LEU A 60 7.30 2.54 -2.32
C LEU A 60 7.83 1.69 -1.16
N GLY A 61 7.11 1.74 -0.04
CA GLY A 61 7.31 0.82 1.08
C GLY A 61 6.81 -0.58 0.73
N ILE A 62 7.69 -1.58 0.78
CA ILE A 62 7.35 -2.99 0.55
C ILE A 62 7.17 -3.67 1.91
N SER A 63 5.92 -4.04 2.21
CA SER A 63 5.56 -4.72 3.46
C SER A 63 5.63 -6.24 3.35
N GLY A 64 5.54 -6.80 2.14
CA GLY A 64 5.41 -8.24 1.88
C GLY A 64 3.99 -8.68 1.50
N GLY A 65 2.98 -7.82 1.73
CA GLY A 65 1.61 -8.07 1.30
C GLY A 65 1.41 -7.89 -0.21
N VAL A 66 0.39 -8.57 -0.76
CA VAL A 66 0.05 -8.58 -2.19
C VAL A 66 -0.14 -7.18 -2.77
N ASP A 67 -0.73 -6.24 -2.03
CA ASP A 67 -0.96 -4.87 -2.51
C ASP A 67 0.35 -4.16 -2.81
N SER A 68 1.31 -4.21 -1.88
CA SER A 68 2.62 -3.58 -2.05
C SER A 68 3.44 -4.25 -3.16
N LEU A 69 3.27 -5.55 -3.35
CA LEU A 69 3.92 -6.32 -4.41
C LEU A 69 3.36 -5.94 -5.80
N VAL A 70 2.04 -5.94 -5.96
CA VAL A 70 1.40 -5.58 -7.23
C VAL A 70 1.68 -4.11 -7.57
N ALA A 71 1.55 -3.20 -6.60
CA ALA A 71 1.86 -1.79 -6.80
C ALA A 71 3.34 -1.57 -7.18
N GLY A 72 4.27 -2.23 -6.49
CA GLY A 72 5.69 -2.18 -6.82
C GLY A 72 5.98 -2.72 -8.22
N ARG A 73 5.30 -3.78 -8.64
CA ARG A 73 5.52 -4.39 -9.95
C ARG A 73 5.05 -3.48 -11.08
N LEU A 74 3.88 -2.88 -10.91
CA LEU A 74 3.35 -1.87 -11.84
C LEU A 74 4.31 -0.68 -11.97
N ALA A 75 4.82 -0.16 -10.83
CA ALA A 75 5.78 0.95 -10.82
C ALA A 75 7.10 0.59 -11.52
N GLN A 76 7.64 -0.61 -11.27
CA GLN A 76 8.84 -1.07 -11.96
C GLN A 76 8.63 -1.22 -13.46
N LEU A 77 7.49 -1.76 -13.90
CA LEU A 77 7.17 -1.90 -15.32
C LEU A 77 7.07 -0.54 -16.02
N ALA A 78 6.41 0.44 -15.39
CA ALA A 78 6.29 1.80 -15.91
C ALA A 78 7.67 2.46 -16.06
N VAL A 79 8.52 2.35 -15.02
CA VAL A 79 9.89 2.86 -15.07
C VAL A 79 10.72 2.18 -16.16
N ARG A 80 10.59 0.87 -16.33
CA ARG A 80 11.29 0.14 -17.40
C ARG A 80 10.87 0.62 -18.79
N ARG A 81 9.57 0.71 -19.06
CA ARG A 81 9.07 1.19 -20.36
C ARG A 81 9.55 2.61 -20.68
N LEU A 82 9.52 3.52 -19.70
CA LEU A 82 10.08 4.87 -19.88
C LEU A 82 11.57 4.85 -20.17
N ARG A 83 12.35 4.00 -19.48
CA ARG A 83 13.78 3.84 -19.74
C ARG A 83 14.07 3.25 -21.12
N ASP A 84 13.27 2.30 -21.57
CA ASP A 84 13.36 1.71 -22.90
C ASP A 84 13.08 2.76 -24.00
N CYS A 85 12.29 3.80 -23.69
CA CYS A 85 12.11 5.00 -24.53
C CYS A 85 13.21 6.07 -24.34
N GLY A 86 14.31 5.77 -23.66
CA GLY A 86 15.43 6.69 -23.45
C GLY A 86 15.23 7.72 -22.34
N ARG A 87 14.17 7.60 -21.54
CA ARG A 87 13.93 8.52 -20.42
C ARG A 87 14.64 8.08 -19.15
N HIS A 88 15.03 9.08 -18.34
CA HIS A 88 15.56 8.85 -17.01
C HIS A 88 14.42 8.62 -16.01
N ALA A 89 14.31 7.38 -15.48
CA ALA A 89 13.29 7.01 -14.50
C ALA A 89 13.81 5.93 -13.53
N PHE A 90 13.38 5.98 -12.26
CA PHE A 90 13.76 5.00 -11.23
C PHE A 90 12.57 4.52 -10.40
N PHE A 91 12.68 3.29 -9.91
CA PHE A 91 11.82 2.78 -8.84
C PHE A 91 12.70 2.42 -7.65
N VAL A 92 12.35 2.97 -6.48
CA VAL A 92 12.99 2.72 -5.20
C VAL A 92 12.04 1.90 -4.33
N ALA A 93 12.41 0.66 -4.06
CA ALA A 93 11.72 -0.15 -3.07
C ALA A 93 12.34 0.12 -1.69
N VAL A 94 11.50 0.30 -0.67
CA VAL A 94 11.93 0.58 0.71
C VAL A 94 11.36 -0.48 1.64
N ARG A 95 12.20 -1.17 2.40
CA ARG A 95 11.73 -2.02 3.52
C ARG A 95 11.76 -1.23 4.82
N LEU A 96 10.63 -1.18 5.51
CA LEU A 96 10.44 -0.52 6.80
C LEU A 96 9.97 -1.53 7.87
N PRO A 97 10.83 -2.47 8.30
CA PRO A 97 10.44 -3.43 9.34
C PRO A 97 10.21 -2.72 10.68
N TYR A 98 9.16 -3.14 11.38
CA TYR A 98 8.86 -2.77 12.76
C TYR A 98 8.90 -4.03 13.63
N GLY A 99 9.95 -4.17 14.46
CA GLY A 99 10.16 -5.38 15.28
C GLY A 99 10.54 -6.62 14.47
N HIS A 100 10.22 -7.80 15.00
CA HIS A 100 10.45 -9.10 14.34
C HIS A 100 9.18 -9.49 13.57
N GLN A 101 9.19 -9.38 12.24
CA GLN A 101 8.01 -9.66 11.40
C GLN A 101 8.03 -11.12 10.94
N GLN A 102 6.91 -11.83 11.11
CA GLN A 102 6.75 -13.21 10.62
C GLN A 102 6.74 -13.30 9.08
N ASP A 103 6.45 -12.20 8.40
CA ASP A 103 6.26 -12.14 6.94
C ASP A 103 7.57 -11.74 6.21
N GLU A 104 8.73 -11.80 6.89
CA GLU A 104 10.01 -11.36 6.33
C GLU A 104 10.42 -12.19 5.10
N GLN A 105 9.99 -13.45 5.03
CA GLN A 105 10.18 -14.34 3.89
C GLN A 105 9.37 -13.90 2.67
N ASP A 106 8.08 -13.61 2.84
CA ASP A 106 7.22 -13.12 1.74
C ASP A 106 7.69 -11.75 1.25
N ALA A 107 8.13 -10.88 2.15
CA ALA A 107 8.73 -9.61 1.80
C ALA A 107 10.06 -9.76 1.04
N ALA A 108 10.87 -10.78 1.34
CA ALA A 108 12.10 -11.07 0.61
C ALA A 108 11.82 -11.64 -0.79
N LEU A 109 10.79 -12.49 -0.94
CA LEU A 109 10.34 -13.01 -2.24
C LEU A 109 9.73 -11.90 -3.11
N ALA A 110 8.91 -11.04 -2.52
CA ALA A 110 8.40 -9.84 -3.16
C ALA A 110 9.54 -8.93 -3.64
N TRP A 111 10.53 -8.68 -2.78
CA TRP A 111 11.68 -7.84 -3.10
C TRP A 111 12.51 -8.35 -4.28
N THR A 112 12.80 -9.65 -4.30
CA THR A 112 13.59 -10.28 -5.36
C THR A 112 12.84 -10.33 -6.70
N SER A 113 11.53 -10.56 -6.68
CA SER A 113 10.70 -10.58 -7.90
C SER A 113 10.52 -9.18 -8.53
N LEU A 114 10.52 -8.13 -7.71
CA LEU A 114 10.36 -6.76 -8.16
C LEU A 114 11.56 -6.25 -8.96
N ARG A 115 12.79 -6.66 -8.62
CA ARG A 115 14.03 -6.13 -9.22
C ARG A 115 14.02 -4.59 -9.33
N PRO A 116 13.87 -3.88 -8.21
CA PRO A 116 13.81 -2.42 -8.21
C PRO A 116 15.12 -1.81 -8.73
N THR A 117 15.06 -0.60 -9.29
CA THR A 117 16.28 0.08 -9.72
C THR A 117 17.19 0.41 -8.54
N ILE A 118 16.60 0.76 -7.38
CA ILE A 118 17.31 1.01 -6.13
C ILE A 118 16.54 0.32 -4.99
N ALA A 119 17.27 -0.32 -4.08
CA ALA A 119 16.71 -1.13 -3.00
C ALA A 119 17.26 -0.63 -1.66
N PHE A 120 16.41 -0.15 -0.76
CA PHE A 120 16.80 0.39 0.55
C PHE A 120 16.11 -0.32 1.72
N ARG A 121 16.86 -0.66 2.78
CA ARG A 121 16.32 -1.24 4.02
C ARG A 121 16.65 -0.32 5.18
N SER A 122 15.64 0.18 5.90
CA SER A 122 15.84 0.91 7.15
C SER A 122 14.91 0.38 8.23
N THR A 123 15.47 0.09 9.40
CA THR A 123 14.69 -0.27 10.58
C THR A 123 14.07 0.99 11.17
N LEU A 124 12.74 1.02 11.31
CA LEU A 124 12.09 2.12 12.03
C LEU A 124 12.44 2.00 13.52
N ARG A 125 13.18 2.97 14.06
CA ARG A 125 13.33 3.17 15.51
C ARG A 125 12.55 4.40 15.91
N TRP A 126 11.51 4.22 16.70
CA TRP A 126 10.85 5.33 17.38
C TRP A 126 11.84 5.95 18.38
N ARG A 127 12.21 7.22 18.18
CA ARG A 127 12.86 8.04 19.20
C ARG A 127 11.78 8.80 19.95
N SER A 128 11.40 8.33 21.13
CA SER A 128 10.64 9.13 22.08
C SER A 128 11.54 10.23 22.63
N THR A 129 11.30 11.49 22.26
CA THR A 129 11.83 12.67 22.95
C THR A 129 11.04 12.88 24.25
N HIS A 130 11.17 11.97 25.21
CA HIS A 130 10.88 12.31 26.59
C HIS A 130 12.19 12.74 27.22
N SER A 131 12.45 14.05 27.19
CA SER A 131 13.43 14.67 28.07
C SER A 131 12.92 14.44 29.49
N ALA A 132 13.44 13.43 30.17
CA ALA A 132 13.24 13.28 31.60
C ALA A 132 13.81 14.55 32.26
N LYS A 133 12.92 15.37 32.81
CA LYS A 133 13.27 16.52 33.63
C LYS A 133 14.08 15.97 34.82
N PRO A 134 15.32 16.42 35.10
CA PRO A 134 16.02 15.95 36.29
C PRO A 134 15.17 16.31 37.51
N SER A 135 14.80 15.29 38.29
CA SER A 135 14.10 15.48 39.56
C SER A 135 15.05 16.19 40.52
N ALA A 136 14.92 17.49 40.61
CA ALA A 136 15.34 18.22 41.80
C ALA A 136 14.31 17.91 42.90
N HIS A 137 14.74 17.30 44.00
CA HIS A 137 14.31 17.77 45.32
C HIS A 137 15.30 17.40 46.44
N PRO A 138 15.33 18.20 47.51
CA PRO A 138 16.49 18.43 48.38
C PRO A 138 16.36 17.77 49.77
N ALA A 139 17.50 17.61 50.44
CA ALA A 139 17.79 17.89 51.86
C ALA A 139 19.12 17.22 52.22
#